data_AF-F0GBC8-F1
#
_entry.id   AF-F0GBC8-F1
#
_cell.length_a   1.000
_cell.length_b   1.000
_cell.length_c   1.000
_cell.angle_alpha   90.00
_cell.angle_beta   90.00
_cell.angle_gamma   90.00
#
_symmetry.space_group_name_H-M   'P 1'
#
loop_
_entity.id
_entity.type
_entity.pdbx_description
1 polymer ?
#
loop_
_entity_poly.entity_id
_entity_poly.type
_entity_poly.pdbx_seq_one_letter_code
_entity_poly.pdbx_strand_id
1 'polypeptide(L)'
;FERCDALPYTLNGKLDRAALRELIATRRAAAANDAAQRAGDAARTPTEQQLAGVWQTLLGLDATPSRDDRFVALGADSLAVMQLQAAIRATARVNLRLDTLFADPSLAELADMVDRAERETGEAPNVIAARGPAADTSAAAAPHVDRTASLAQQRFWVLAQTRDAGAAYHIAAHWTIDGALDRAALQRALDHVIERHEAWRTTLVDHDDGIVMQRIHAHLPVTIADIDLRDRPPAARDAEATRVAERDAGAPFDLA
;
A
#
# COMPACT_ATOMS: atom_id res chain seq x y z
N PHE A 1 10.03 1.27 19.87
CA PHE A 1 10.59 0.26 20.79
C PHE A 1 10.93 0.95 22.11
N GLU A 2 10.65 0.35 23.26
CA GLU A 2 10.88 0.97 24.59
C GLU A 2 12.09 0.32 25.27
N ARG A 3 13.09 1.12 25.65
CA ARG A 3 14.30 0.61 26.32
C ARG A 3 14.02 0.45 27.82
N CYS A 4 14.16 -0.77 28.33
CA CYS A 4 14.00 -1.07 29.75
C CYS A 4 15.34 -1.52 30.34
N ASP A 5 15.70 -0.96 31.51
CA ASP A 5 16.93 -1.32 32.23
C ASP A 5 16.88 -2.75 32.79
N ALA A 6 15.67 -3.22 33.10
CA ALA A 6 15.38 -4.60 33.45
C ALA A 6 13.96 -4.98 32.98
N LEU A 7 13.79 -6.21 32.51
CA LEU A 7 12.47 -6.77 32.21
C LEU A 7 11.87 -7.37 33.49
N PRO A 8 10.59 -7.10 33.81
CA PRO A 8 9.96 -7.66 35.00
C PRO A 8 9.61 -9.13 34.77
N TYR A 9 10.01 -9.99 35.72
CA TYR A 9 9.70 -11.42 35.70
C TYR A 9 8.90 -11.79 36.95
N THR A 10 7.96 -12.71 36.79
CA THR A 10 7.24 -13.38 37.88
C THR A 10 8.20 -14.26 38.70
N LEU A 11 7.81 -14.68 39.90
CA LEU A 11 8.59 -15.63 40.71
C LEU A 11 8.93 -16.93 39.97
N ASN A 12 8.12 -17.31 38.98
CA ASN A 12 8.33 -18.50 38.16
C ASN A 12 9.24 -18.26 36.94
N GLY A 13 9.93 -17.12 36.87
CA GLY A 13 10.86 -16.77 35.79
C GLY A 13 10.19 -16.44 34.45
N LYS A 14 8.86 -16.36 34.39
CA LYS A 14 8.14 -15.90 33.19
C LYS A 14 8.05 -14.39 33.18
N LEU A 15 8.11 -13.77 31.99
CA LEU A 15 7.92 -12.33 31.81
C LEU A 15 6.56 -11.90 32.39
N ASP A 16 6.59 -10.97 33.32
CA ASP A 16 5.38 -10.37 33.89
C ASP A 16 4.85 -9.30 32.92
N ARG A 17 3.89 -9.70 32.09
CA ARG A 17 3.29 -8.83 31.07
C ARG A 17 2.47 -7.69 31.69
N ALA A 18 1.94 -7.87 32.91
CA ALA A 18 1.15 -6.83 33.57
C ALA A 18 2.09 -5.74 34.10
N ALA A 19 3.12 -6.14 34.84
CA ALA A 19 4.15 -5.22 35.32
C ALA A 19 4.89 -4.52 34.16
N LEU A 20 5.15 -5.22 33.05
CA LEU A 20 5.76 -4.61 31.86
C LEU A 20 4.85 -3.54 31.23
N ARG A 21 3.54 -3.81 31.12
CA ARG A 21 2.57 -2.83 30.59
C ARG A 21 2.48 -1.60 31.48
N GLU A 22 2.47 -1.80 32.79
CA GLU A 22 2.45 -0.71 33.76
C GLU A 22 3.73 0.12 33.68
N LEU A 23 4.89 -0.52 33.61
CA LEU A 23 6.18 0.16 33.46
C LEU A 23 6.25 0.98 32.16
N ILE A 24 5.72 0.46 31.05
CA ILE A 24 5.56 1.20 29.79
C ILE A 24 4.59 2.37 29.96
N ALA A 25 3.45 2.17 30.62
CA ALA A 25 2.47 3.22 30.86
C ALA A 25 3.01 4.35 31.75
N THR A 26 3.73 4.02 32.82
CA THR A 26 4.37 5.00 33.71
C THR A 26 5.47 5.78 32.98
N ARG A 27 6.29 5.13 32.15
CA ARG A 27 7.28 5.84 31.32
C ARG A 27 6.63 6.76 30.30
N ARG A 28 5.55 6.31 29.65
CA ARG A 28 4.78 7.16 28.72
C ARG A 28 4.12 8.34 29.44
N ALA A 29 3.59 8.13 30.64
CA ALA A 29 3.04 9.20 31.47
C ALA A 29 4.13 10.16 31.97
N ALA A 30 5.32 9.67 32.29
CA ALA A 30 6.47 10.51 32.62
C ALA A 30 6.95 11.33 31.41
N ALA A 31 7.00 10.74 30.21
CA ALA A 31 7.28 11.44 28.96
C ALA A 31 6.19 12.48 28.59
N ALA A 32 4.94 12.24 29.00
CA ALA A 32 3.84 13.20 28.88
C ALA A 32 4.00 14.38 29.86
N ASN A 33 4.50 14.15 31.08
CA ASN A 33 4.79 15.22 32.06
C ASN A 33 6.01 16.09 31.68
N ASP A 34 6.92 15.57 30.84
CA ASP A 34 8.02 16.34 30.22
C ASP A 34 7.54 17.33 29.13
N ALA A 35 6.23 17.44 28.89
CA ALA A 35 5.64 18.43 27.97
C ALA A 35 5.97 19.88 28.34
N ALA A 36 6.24 20.17 29.63
CA ALA A 36 6.68 21.49 30.07
C ALA A 36 8.14 21.81 29.68
N GLN A 37 9.01 20.80 29.57
CA GLN A 37 10.39 20.94 29.10
C GLN A 37 10.44 21.03 27.56
N ARG A 38 9.54 20.31 26.86
CA ARG A 38 9.37 20.33 25.39
C ARG A 38 8.87 21.66 24.81
N ALA A 39 8.46 22.63 25.63
CA ALA A 39 8.10 23.97 25.15
C ALA A 39 9.28 24.71 24.48
N GLY A 40 10.54 24.36 24.84
CA GLY A 40 11.74 24.85 24.18
C GLY A 40 12.02 24.19 22.81
N ASP A 41 11.54 22.96 22.63
CA ASP A 41 11.94 22.07 21.51
C ASP A 41 10.78 21.81 20.53
N ALA A 42 9.71 22.60 20.62
CA ALA A 42 8.61 22.56 19.67
C ALA A 42 9.05 23.06 18.27
N ALA A 43 8.30 22.68 17.25
CA ALA A 43 8.43 23.21 15.90
C ALA A 43 8.23 24.74 15.89
N ARG A 44 9.26 25.49 15.48
CA ARG A 44 9.35 26.94 15.52
C ARG A 44 9.03 27.59 14.18
N THR A 45 9.52 27.02 13.08
CA THR A 45 9.31 27.58 11.74
C THR A 45 8.01 27.05 11.10
N PRO A 46 7.42 27.76 10.14
CA PRO A 46 6.26 27.26 9.40
C PRO A 46 6.53 25.91 8.74
N THR A 47 7.72 25.72 8.18
CA THR A 47 8.15 24.47 7.55
C THR A 47 8.27 23.34 8.57
N GLU A 48 8.86 23.60 9.74
CA GLU A 48 8.90 22.62 10.84
C GLU A 48 7.48 22.22 11.28
N GLN A 49 6.57 23.18 11.46
CA GLN A 49 5.19 22.90 11.90
C GLN A 49 4.43 22.08 10.86
N GLN A 50 4.61 22.41 9.58
CA GLN A 50 4.01 21.68 8.48
C GLN A 50 4.52 20.23 8.42
N LEU A 51 5.84 20.04 8.52
CA LEU A 51 6.45 18.70 8.54
C LEU A 51 6.04 17.90 9.77
N ALA A 52 5.96 18.53 10.95
CA ALA A 52 5.49 17.89 12.17
C ALA A 52 4.07 17.35 12.02
N GLY A 53 3.17 18.10 11.38
CA GLY A 53 1.81 17.64 11.07
C GLY A 53 1.77 16.47 10.08
N VAL A 54 2.64 16.48 9.07
CA VAL A 54 2.80 15.34 8.15
C VAL A 54 3.30 14.11 8.91
N TRP A 55 4.33 14.24 9.74
CA TRP A 55 4.87 13.13 10.52
C TRP A 55 3.84 12.56 11.48
N GLN A 56 3.09 13.42 12.17
CA GLN A 56 2.02 13.01 13.06
C GLN A 56 0.95 12.16 12.34
N THR A 57 0.58 12.57 11.12
CA THR A 57 -0.40 11.85 10.30
C THR A 57 0.14 10.52 9.80
N LEU A 58 1.36 10.49 9.27
CA LEU A 58 1.97 9.29 8.69
C LEU A 58 2.28 8.22 9.74
N LEU A 59 2.66 8.64 10.95
CA LEU A 59 3.05 7.74 12.03
C LEU A 59 1.94 7.49 13.06
N GLY A 60 0.80 8.18 12.94
CA GLY A 60 -0.33 8.05 13.88
C GLY A 60 0.05 8.45 15.31
N LEU A 61 0.80 9.54 15.47
CA LEU A 61 1.30 9.98 16.79
C LEU A 61 0.24 10.80 17.54
N ASP A 62 0.09 10.53 18.84
CA ASP A 62 -0.84 11.28 19.71
C ASP A 62 -0.36 12.71 20.01
N ALA A 63 0.95 12.95 19.91
CA ALA A 63 1.58 14.25 20.15
C ALA A 63 2.39 14.70 18.94
N THR A 64 2.46 16.03 18.75
CA THR A 64 3.30 16.62 17.70
C THR A 64 4.78 16.34 17.98
N PRO A 65 5.54 15.84 16.98
CA PRO A 65 6.97 15.63 17.11
C PRO A 65 7.74 16.91 17.47
N SER A 66 8.81 16.75 18.25
CA SER A 66 9.79 17.79 18.55
C SER A 66 10.68 18.06 17.33
N ARG A 67 11.32 19.24 17.33
CA ARG A 67 12.29 19.66 16.32
C ARG A 67 13.51 18.73 16.21
N ASP A 68 13.87 18.05 17.30
CA ASP A 68 15.03 17.15 17.36
C ASP A 68 14.66 15.68 17.14
N ASP A 69 13.36 15.38 17.02
CA ASP A 69 12.90 14.04 16.71
C ASP A 69 13.30 13.63 15.29
N ARG A 70 13.51 12.33 15.12
CA ARG A 70 13.91 11.71 13.85
C ARG A 70 12.83 10.73 13.38
N PHE A 71 12.51 10.77 12.10
CA PHE A 71 11.33 10.11 11.54
C PHE A 71 11.39 8.58 11.67
N VAL A 72 12.54 8.00 11.33
CA VAL A 72 12.77 6.55 11.42
C VAL A 72 12.91 6.12 12.88
N ALA A 73 13.57 6.92 13.72
CA ALA A 73 13.63 6.66 15.16
C ALA A 73 12.24 6.62 15.82
N LEU A 74 11.28 7.40 15.33
CA LEU A 74 9.87 7.38 15.74
C LEU A 74 9.08 6.17 15.20
N GLY A 75 9.70 5.31 14.39
CA GLY A 75 9.11 4.06 13.91
C GLY A 75 8.64 4.09 12.45
N ALA A 76 9.06 5.07 11.65
CA ALA A 76 8.78 5.08 10.22
C ALA A 76 9.41 3.87 9.52
N ASP A 77 8.63 3.22 8.65
CA ASP A 77 9.12 2.23 7.71
C ASP A 77 9.46 2.86 6.35
N SER A 78 9.97 2.04 5.41
CA SER A 78 10.32 2.51 4.07
C SER A 78 9.14 3.10 3.30
N LEU A 79 7.91 2.63 3.56
CA LEU A 79 6.71 3.17 2.92
C LEU A 79 6.39 4.56 3.46
N ALA A 80 6.46 4.76 4.78
CA ALA A 80 6.27 6.05 5.42
C ALA A 80 7.32 7.07 4.93
N VAL A 81 8.58 6.67 4.72
CA VAL A 81 9.63 7.54 4.16
C VAL A 81 9.30 7.97 2.72
N MET A 82 8.83 7.05 1.88
CA MET A 82 8.38 7.38 0.52
C MET A 82 7.15 8.30 0.53
N GLN A 83 6.20 8.08 1.44
CA GLN A 83 5.03 8.94 1.62
C GLN A 83 5.42 10.34 2.10
N LEU A 84 6.40 10.45 3.00
CA LEU A 84 6.96 11.73 3.45
C LEU A 84 7.59 12.50 2.29
N GLN A 85 8.42 11.84 1.45
CA GLN A 85 8.99 12.46 0.25
C GLN A 85 7.89 12.99 -0.67
N ALA A 86 6.86 12.18 -0.95
CA ALA A 86 5.74 12.57 -1.79
C ALA A 86 4.96 13.75 -1.21
N ALA A 87 4.73 13.77 0.10
CA ALA A 87 4.07 14.86 0.80
C ALA A 87 4.88 16.17 0.70
N ILE A 88 6.19 16.12 0.98
CA ILE A 88 7.10 17.29 0.86
C ILE A 88 7.07 17.83 -0.57
N ARG A 89 7.16 16.94 -1.56
CA ARG A 89 7.13 17.34 -2.97
C ARG A 89 5.80 17.98 -3.37
N ALA A 90 4.68 17.46 -2.86
CA ALA A 90 3.35 18.00 -3.11
C ALA A 90 3.14 19.38 -2.45
N THR A 91 3.57 19.56 -1.20
CA THR A 91 3.30 20.79 -0.44
C THR A 91 4.33 21.89 -0.69
N ALA A 92 5.61 21.54 -0.76
CA ALA A 92 6.72 22.49 -0.82
C ALA A 92 7.35 22.62 -2.21
N ARG A 93 6.94 21.77 -3.16
CA ARG A 93 7.53 21.69 -4.52
C ARG A 93 9.02 21.39 -4.48
N VAL A 94 9.46 20.61 -3.49
CA VAL A 94 10.85 20.20 -3.32
C VAL A 94 10.94 18.69 -3.45
N ASN A 95 11.79 18.21 -4.36
CA ASN A 95 12.06 16.79 -4.52
C ASN A 95 13.38 16.42 -3.85
N LEU A 96 13.30 16.05 -2.58
CA LEU A 96 14.46 15.53 -1.84
C LEU A 96 14.78 14.11 -2.31
N ARG A 97 16.08 13.78 -2.33
CA ARG A 97 16.52 12.42 -2.60
C ARG A 97 16.17 11.50 -1.43
N LEU A 98 15.82 10.25 -1.72
CA LEU A 98 15.47 9.26 -0.70
C LEU A 98 16.63 8.96 0.27
N ASP A 99 17.87 8.94 -0.21
CA ASP A 99 19.05 8.74 0.65
C ASP A 99 19.20 9.82 1.71
N THR A 100 18.86 11.08 1.39
CA THR A 100 18.80 12.17 2.38
C THR A 100 17.77 11.89 3.47
N LEU A 101 16.60 11.35 3.12
CA LEU A 101 15.56 11.02 4.10
C LEU A 101 15.93 9.79 4.94
N PHE A 102 16.59 8.79 4.35
CA PHE A 102 17.07 7.61 5.06
C PHE A 102 18.28 7.87 5.96
N ALA A 103 18.99 8.99 5.78
CA ALA A 103 19.97 9.47 6.75
C ALA A 103 19.31 9.91 8.08
N ASP A 104 17.98 9.89 8.14
CA ASP A 104 17.13 10.16 9.31
C ASP A 104 17.46 11.51 9.98
N PRO A 105 17.47 12.63 9.23
CA PRO A 105 17.70 13.96 9.80
C PRO A 105 16.65 14.29 10.86
N SER A 106 16.99 15.16 11.80
CA SER A 106 15.99 15.70 12.70
C SER A 106 14.94 16.50 11.94
N LEU A 107 13.77 16.71 12.55
CA LEU A 107 12.70 17.51 11.96
C LEU A 107 13.18 18.92 11.57
N ALA A 108 14.01 19.56 12.40
CA ALA A 108 14.62 20.86 12.11
C ALA A 108 15.61 20.79 10.93
N GLU A 109 16.50 19.79 10.92
CA GLU A 109 17.45 19.59 9.82
C GLU A 109 16.72 19.36 8.49
N LEU A 110 15.63 18.58 8.51
CA LEU A 110 14.80 18.33 7.34
C LEU A 110 14.09 19.61 6.87
N ALA A 111 13.54 20.40 7.79
CA ALA A 111 12.93 21.68 7.46
C ALA A 111 13.93 22.64 6.78
N ASP A 112 15.14 22.75 7.33
CA ASP A 112 16.22 23.56 6.75
C ASP A 112 16.66 23.06 5.37
N MET A 113 16.62 21.74 5.13
CA MET A 113 16.88 21.18 3.80
C MET A 113 15.77 21.53 2.81
N VAL A 114 14.50 21.47 3.23
CA VAL A 114 13.36 21.86 2.40
C VAL A 114 13.42 23.35 2.05
N ASP A 115 13.71 24.21 3.03
CA ASP A 115 13.74 25.66 2.83
C ASP A 115 14.88 26.11 1.91
N ARG A 116 16.03 25.41 1.94
CA ARG A 116 17.18 25.70 1.07
C ARG A 116 17.13 25.05 -0.30
N ALA A 117 16.28 24.05 -0.49
CA ALA A 117 16.20 23.32 -1.74
C ALA A 117 15.59 24.18 -2.86
N GLU A 118 16.07 23.95 -4.08
CA GLU A 118 15.45 24.55 -5.25
C GLU A 118 14.05 23.97 -5.47
N ARG A 119 13.07 24.86 -5.67
CA ARG A 119 11.71 24.45 -5.98
C ARG A 119 11.62 24.00 -7.42
N GLU A 120 10.90 22.91 -7.66
CA GLU A 120 10.58 22.43 -9.00
C GLU A 120 9.81 23.52 -9.76
N THR A 121 10.39 23.98 -10.86
CA THR A 121 9.84 25.04 -11.73
C THR A 121 8.88 24.51 -12.79
N GLY A 122 8.85 23.20 -13.02
CA GLY A 122 7.87 22.53 -13.87
C GLY A 122 6.47 22.50 -13.24
N GLU A 123 5.49 21.97 -13.97
CA GLU A 123 4.17 21.67 -13.41
C GLU A 123 4.30 20.86 -12.12
N ALA A 124 3.31 20.99 -11.22
CA ALA A 124 3.28 20.15 -10.03
C ALA A 124 3.47 18.71 -10.50
N PRO A 125 4.34 17.92 -9.88
CA PRO A 125 4.22 16.49 -10.11
C PRO A 125 2.76 16.15 -9.87
N ASN A 126 2.17 15.45 -10.82
CA ASN A 126 1.00 14.65 -10.51
C ASN A 126 1.46 13.79 -9.32
N VAL A 127 1.14 14.24 -8.11
CA VAL A 127 0.78 13.35 -7.02
C VAL A 127 -0.03 12.28 -7.74
N ILE A 128 0.27 11.00 -7.55
CA ILE A 128 -0.62 9.95 -8.04
C ILE A 128 -1.98 10.34 -7.49
N ALA A 129 -2.76 11.03 -8.31
CA ALA A 129 -3.93 11.69 -7.83
C ALA A 129 -4.80 10.50 -7.46
N ALA A 130 -5.47 10.59 -6.32
CA ALA A 130 -6.73 9.88 -6.22
C ALA A 130 -7.62 10.47 -7.33
N ARG A 131 -7.46 9.94 -8.55
CA ARG A 131 -8.17 10.24 -9.79
C ARG A 131 -8.35 11.73 -10.10
N GLY A 132 -7.57 12.24 -11.04
CA GLY A 132 -8.11 13.26 -11.94
C GLY A 132 -9.24 12.64 -12.77
N PRO A 133 -10.31 13.38 -13.12
CA PRO A 133 -11.29 12.91 -14.09
C PRO A 133 -10.54 12.53 -15.37
N ALA A 134 -10.97 11.42 -16.00
CA ALA A 134 -10.38 10.90 -17.22
C ALA A 134 -10.05 12.04 -18.19
N ALA A 135 -8.77 12.16 -18.55
CA ALA A 135 -8.38 12.98 -19.67
C ALA A 135 -9.23 12.57 -20.89
N ASP A 136 -9.86 13.55 -21.50
CA ASP A 136 -10.72 13.50 -22.68
C ASP A 136 -12.00 12.64 -22.59
N THR A 137 -13.06 13.26 -22.07
CA THR A 137 -14.48 12.89 -22.31
C THR A 137 -14.93 13.01 -23.78
N SER A 138 -14.01 12.97 -24.74
CA SER A 138 -14.31 12.79 -26.18
C SER A 138 -14.50 11.30 -26.53
N ALA A 139 -14.09 10.37 -25.66
CA ALA A 139 -14.14 8.92 -25.89
C ALA A 139 -15.36 8.19 -25.29
N ALA A 140 -16.49 8.88 -25.08
CA ALA A 140 -17.66 8.34 -24.37
C ALA A 140 -18.41 7.18 -25.09
N ALA A 141 -17.87 6.62 -26.16
CA ALA A 141 -18.44 5.48 -26.89
C ALA A 141 -17.44 4.36 -27.21
N ALA A 142 -16.17 4.48 -26.84
CA ALA A 142 -15.18 3.45 -27.14
C ALA A 142 -15.30 2.27 -26.13
N PRO A 143 -15.30 1.00 -26.59
CA PRO A 143 -15.41 -0.16 -25.70
C PRO A 143 -14.19 -0.33 -24.79
N HIS A 144 -13.06 0.26 -25.16
CA HIS A 144 -11.82 0.28 -24.39
C HIS A 144 -10.99 1.53 -24.69
N VAL A 145 -9.97 1.78 -23.88
CA VAL A 145 -8.92 2.78 -24.11
C VAL A 145 -7.57 2.08 -24.06
N ASP A 146 -6.73 2.31 -25.08
CA ASP A 146 -5.40 1.73 -25.15
C ASP A 146 -4.37 2.71 -24.55
N ARG A 147 -3.45 2.21 -23.70
CA ARG A 147 -2.34 2.97 -23.10
C ARG A 147 -1.05 2.17 -23.17
N THR A 148 0.11 2.83 -23.23
CA THR A 148 1.40 2.14 -23.23
C THR A 148 1.53 1.26 -22.00
N ALA A 149 1.92 -0.01 -22.19
CA ALA A 149 2.22 -0.89 -21.07
C ALA A 149 3.49 -0.45 -20.34
N SER A 150 3.48 -0.57 -19.01
CA SER A 150 4.69 -0.37 -18.22
C SER A 150 5.76 -1.39 -18.60
N LEU A 151 7.04 -1.06 -18.37
CA LEU A 151 8.14 -2.00 -18.63
C LEU A 151 7.95 -3.34 -17.91
N ALA A 152 7.38 -3.32 -16.69
CA ALA A 152 7.05 -4.53 -15.95
C ALA A 152 5.97 -5.38 -16.68
N GLN A 153 4.92 -4.74 -17.17
CA GLN A 153 3.87 -5.41 -17.95
C GLN A 153 4.39 -5.94 -19.29
N GLN A 154 5.26 -5.19 -19.99
CA GLN A 154 5.90 -5.66 -21.23
C GLN A 154 6.77 -6.90 -20.98
N ARG A 155 7.59 -6.88 -19.93
CA ARG A 155 8.41 -8.03 -19.52
C ARG A 155 7.53 -9.23 -19.15
N PHE A 156 6.44 -8.99 -18.43
CA PHE A 156 5.48 -10.03 -18.07
C PHE A 156 4.80 -10.62 -19.32
N TRP A 157 4.37 -9.80 -20.28
CA TRP A 157 3.75 -10.26 -21.52
C TRP A 157 4.66 -11.23 -22.27
N VAL A 158 5.96 -10.91 -22.41
CA VAL A 158 6.94 -11.81 -23.05
C VAL A 158 7.05 -13.14 -22.30
N LEU A 159 7.10 -13.12 -20.96
CA LEU A 159 7.15 -14.33 -20.14
C LEU A 159 5.87 -15.17 -20.30
N ALA A 160 4.70 -14.52 -20.31
CA ALA A 160 3.41 -15.17 -20.40
C ALA A 160 3.17 -15.88 -21.74
N GLN A 161 3.88 -15.49 -22.81
CA GLN A 161 3.87 -16.24 -24.07
C GLN A 161 4.49 -17.66 -23.94
N THR A 162 5.17 -17.95 -22.82
CA THR A 162 5.65 -19.28 -22.47
C THR A 162 4.80 -19.88 -21.34
N ARG A 163 4.10 -20.99 -21.60
CA ARG A 163 3.09 -21.56 -20.68
C ARG A 163 3.61 -21.80 -19.26
N ASP A 164 4.81 -22.36 -19.12
CA ASP A 164 5.38 -22.71 -17.81
C ASP A 164 5.82 -21.47 -16.99
N ALA A 165 6.20 -20.38 -17.65
CA ALA A 165 6.61 -19.16 -16.96
C ALA A 165 5.42 -18.30 -16.53
N GLY A 166 4.33 -18.28 -17.31
CA GLY A 166 3.14 -17.47 -16.99
C GLY A 166 2.48 -17.90 -15.68
N ALA A 167 2.26 -19.20 -15.49
CA ALA A 167 1.62 -19.75 -14.29
C ALA A 167 2.42 -19.48 -13.00
N ALA A 168 3.74 -19.34 -13.09
CA ALA A 168 4.60 -19.03 -11.94
C ALA A 168 4.32 -17.64 -11.31
N TYR A 169 3.60 -16.76 -12.01
CA TYR A 169 3.22 -15.43 -11.54
C TYR A 169 1.75 -15.33 -11.11
N HIS A 170 0.98 -16.43 -11.15
CA HIS A 170 -0.39 -16.41 -10.67
C HIS A 170 -0.41 -16.18 -9.16
N ILE A 171 -1.22 -15.21 -8.73
CA ILE A 171 -1.52 -14.96 -7.32
C ILE A 171 -2.86 -15.63 -7.03
N ALA A 172 -2.82 -16.88 -6.57
CA ALA A 172 -4.01 -17.63 -6.18
C ALA A 172 -4.23 -17.50 -4.66
N ALA A 173 -5.46 -17.22 -4.26
CA ALA A 173 -5.88 -17.19 -2.86
C ALA A 173 -7.12 -18.06 -2.68
N HIS A 174 -7.20 -18.76 -1.54
CA HIS A 174 -8.28 -19.67 -1.22
C HIS A 174 -8.85 -19.31 0.16
N TRP A 175 -10.17 -19.31 0.26
CA TRP A 175 -10.88 -19.04 1.51
C TRP A 175 -11.91 -20.14 1.76
N THR A 176 -11.93 -20.64 2.99
CA THR A 176 -13.01 -21.51 3.47
C THR A 176 -13.99 -20.63 4.27
N ILE A 177 -15.27 -20.69 3.91
CA ILE A 177 -16.33 -19.93 4.57
C ILE A 177 -17.28 -20.93 5.21
N ASP A 178 -17.31 -20.96 6.54
CA ASP A 178 -18.27 -21.74 7.31
C ASP A 178 -19.54 -20.92 7.53
N GLY A 179 -20.66 -21.36 6.96
CA GLY A 179 -21.97 -20.74 7.16
C GLY A 179 -22.65 -20.33 5.85
N ALA A 180 -23.55 -19.35 5.94
CA ALA A 180 -24.29 -18.86 4.79
C ALA A 180 -23.46 -17.85 3.98
N LEU A 181 -23.33 -18.09 2.68
CA LEU A 181 -22.73 -17.17 1.72
C LEU A 181 -23.81 -16.65 0.75
N ASP A 182 -24.03 -15.35 0.74
CA ASP A 182 -24.84 -14.70 -0.29
C ASP A 182 -24.01 -14.55 -1.58
N ARG A 183 -24.18 -15.49 -2.49
CA ARG A 183 -23.49 -15.53 -3.79
C ARG A 183 -23.78 -14.29 -4.64
N ALA A 184 -24.99 -13.74 -4.58
CA ALA A 184 -25.35 -12.57 -5.36
C ALA A 184 -24.65 -11.32 -4.82
N ALA A 185 -24.51 -11.22 -3.50
CA ALA A 185 -23.72 -10.15 -2.89
C ALA A 185 -22.24 -10.27 -3.23
N LEU A 186 -21.67 -11.49 -3.21
CA LEU A 186 -20.28 -11.73 -3.59
C LEU A 186 -20.01 -11.33 -5.05
N GLN A 187 -20.88 -11.73 -5.99
CA GLN A 187 -20.78 -11.32 -7.39
C GLN A 187 -20.80 -9.80 -7.54
N ARG A 188 -21.77 -9.10 -6.91
CA ARG A 188 -21.84 -7.63 -6.96
C ARG A 188 -20.60 -6.96 -6.37
N ALA A 189 -20.02 -7.54 -5.32
CA ALA A 189 -18.78 -7.03 -4.74
C ALA A 189 -17.60 -7.16 -5.72
N LEU A 190 -17.47 -8.29 -6.41
CA LEU A 190 -16.47 -8.49 -7.47
C LEU A 190 -16.68 -7.49 -8.62
N ASP A 191 -17.91 -7.35 -9.10
CA ASP A 191 -18.26 -6.40 -10.16
C ASP A 191 -17.84 -4.98 -9.79
N HIS A 192 -18.11 -4.56 -8.56
CA HIS A 192 -17.72 -3.22 -8.08
C HIS A 192 -16.20 -3.02 -8.03
N VAL A 193 -15.44 -4.04 -7.64
CA VAL A 193 -13.97 -3.99 -7.64
C VAL A 193 -13.44 -3.85 -9.07
N ILE A 194 -13.97 -4.64 -10.01
CA ILE A 194 -13.57 -4.60 -11.42
C ILE A 194 -13.89 -3.24 -12.06
N GLU A 195 -15.11 -2.73 -11.86
CA GLU A 195 -15.53 -1.41 -12.35
C GLU A 195 -14.65 -0.30 -11.78
N ARG A 196 -14.36 -0.37 -10.47
CA ARG A 196 -13.54 0.61 -9.78
C ARG A 196 -12.10 0.58 -10.26
N HIS A 197 -11.48 -0.57 -10.47
CA HIS A 197 -10.04 -0.66 -10.71
C HIS A 197 -9.73 -1.04 -12.17
N GLU A 198 -9.21 -0.09 -12.95
CA GLU A 198 -8.82 -0.29 -14.36
C GLU A 198 -7.96 -1.56 -14.56
N ALA A 199 -7.02 -1.82 -13.63
CA ALA A 199 -6.14 -2.99 -13.68
C ALA A 199 -6.89 -4.33 -13.74
N TRP A 200 -8.08 -4.44 -13.13
CA TRP A 200 -8.90 -5.66 -13.14
C TRP A 200 -9.74 -5.83 -14.41
N ARG A 201 -9.80 -4.79 -15.26
CA ARG A 201 -10.47 -4.79 -16.57
C ARG A 201 -9.50 -4.43 -17.69
N THR A 202 -8.24 -4.82 -17.55
CA THR A 202 -7.18 -4.57 -18.53
C THR A 202 -6.72 -5.87 -19.15
N THR A 203 -6.68 -5.92 -20.48
CA THR A 203 -5.96 -6.96 -21.24
C THR A 203 -4.67 -6.37 -21.84
N LEU A 204 -3.71 -7.22 -22.20
CA LEU A 204 -2.45 -6.84 -22.85
C LEU A 204 -2.47 -7.32 -24.30
N VAL A 205 -2.51 -6.36 -25.22
CA VAL A 205 -2.59 -6.64 -26.65
C VAL A 205 -1.29 -6.25 -27.34
N ASP A 206 -0.89 -7.05 -28.32
CA ASP A 206 0.18 -6.67 -29.25
C ASP A 206 -0.44 -5.81 -30.35
N HIS A 207 0.24 -4.72 -30.69
CA HIS A 207 -0.17 -3.85 -31.79
C HIS A 207 0.74 -4.12 -33.01
N ASP A 208 0.32 -3.72 -34.21
CA ASP A 208 1.02 -4.09 -35.46
C ASP A 208 2.49 -3.61 -35.53
N ASP A 209 2.89 -2.71 -34.65
CA ASP A 209 4.26 -2.19 -34.49
C ASP A 209 5.11 -2.96 -33.47
N GLY A 210 4.57 -4.04 -32.88
CA GLY A 210 5.23 -4.89 -31.88
C GLY A 210 5.27 -4.29 -30.47
N ILE A 211 4.50 -3.22 -30.23
CA ILE A 211 4.41 -2.58 -28.91
C ILE A 211 3.24 -3.19 -28.14
N VAL A 212 3.56 -3.75 -26.97
CA VAL A 212 2.53 -4.23 -26.04
C VAL A 212 1.81 -3.04 -25.40
N MET A 213 0.50 -3.04 -25.56
CA MET A 213 -0.41 -2.01 -25.04
C MET A 213 -1.32 -2.59 -23.96
N GLN A 214 -1.65 -1.76 -22.98
CA GLN A 214 -2.74 -2.01 -22.05
C GLN A 214 -4.05 -1.63 -22.74
N ARG A 215 -4.94 -2.60 -22.94
CA ARG A 215 -6.31 -2.38 -23.38
C ARG A 215 -7.24 -2.35 -22.18
N ILE A 216 -7.66 -1.15 -21.80
CA ILE A 216 -8.47 -0.92 -20.60
C ILE A 216 -9.94 -0.89 -21.00
N HIS A 217 -10.66 -1.99 -20.77
CA HIS A 217 -12.06 -2.17 -21.17
C HIS A 217 -12.98 -1.31 -20.34
N ALA A 218 -13.95 -0.62 -20.95
CA ALA A 218 -14.94 0.17 -20.22
C ALA A 218 -15.78 -0.72 -19.28
N HIS A 219 -16.06 -1.96 -19.71
CA HIS A 219 -16.72 -2.99 -18.92
C HIS A 219 -16.15 -4.36 -19.29
N LEU A 220 -15.77 -5.16 -18.31
CA LEU A 220 -15.29 -6.54 -18.49
C LEU A 220 -16.02 -7.45 -17.50
N PRO A 221 -17.07 -8.16 -17.92
CA PRO A 221 -17.84 -9.01 -17.01
C PRO A 221 -17.06 -10.26 -16.64
N VAL A 222 -16.93 -10.53 -15.34
CA VAL A 222 -16.29 -11.75 -14.80
C VAL A 222 -17.27 -12.43 -13.86
N THR A 223 -17.70 -13.64 -14.22
CA THR A 223 -18.68 -14.41 -13.44
C THR A 223 -17.98 -15.39 -12.51
N ILE A 224 -18.41 -15.44 -11.25
CA ILE A 224 -17.98 -16.45 -10.30
C ILE A 224 -18.61 -17.80 -10.69
N ALA A 225 -17.77 -18.77 -11.05
CA ALA A 225 -18.23 -20.13 -11.34
C ALA A 225 -18.75 -20.81 -10.06
N ASP A 226 -19.92 -21.46 -10.15
CA ASP A 226 -20.50 -22.26 -9.07
C ASP A 226 -20.31 -23.75 -9.37
N ILE A 227 -19.74 -24.48 -8.40
CA ILE A 227 -19.53 -25.92 -8.48
C ILE A 227 -20.19 -26.55 -7.25
N ASP A 228 -21.28 -27.27 -7.48
CA ASP A 228 -22.00 -27.96 -6.42
C ASP A 228 -21.40 -29.34 -6.16
N LEU A 229 -20.83 -29.52 -4.96
CA LEU A 229 -20.24 -30.78 -4.51
C LEU A 229 -21.14 -31.54 -3.50
N ARG A 230 -22.36 -31.05 -3.23
CA ARG A 230 -23.23 -31.61 -2.18
C ARG A 230 -23.61 -33.07 -2.41
N ASP A 231 -23.64 -33.54 -3.66
CA ASP A 231 -23.97 -34.93 -3.97
C ASP A 231 -22.83 -35.93 -3.69
N ARG A 232 -21.64 -35.45 -3.30
CA ARG A 232 -20.48 -36.30 -2.99
C ARG A 232 -20.38 -36.63 -1.49
N PRO A 233 -19.79 -37.78 -1.11
CA PRO A 233 -19.38 -38.05 0.27
C PRO A 233 -18.40 -36.98 0.79
N PRO A 234 -18.37 -36.65 2.10
CA PRO A 234 -17.55 -35.57 2.64
C PRO A 234 -16.06 -35.61 2.23
N ALA A 235 -15.39 -36.75 2.40
CA ALA A 235 -13.98 -36.90 2.01
C ALA A 235 -13.74 -36.70 0.49
N ALA A 236 -14.73 -37.01 -0.34
CA ALA A 236 -14.68 -36.78 -1.78
C ALA A 236 -15.02 -35.34 -2.17
N ARG A 237 -15.68 -34.55 -1.30
CA ARG A 237 -15.91 -33.12 -1.51
C ARG A 237 -14.62 -32.34 -1.32
N ASP A 238 -13.93 -32.58 -0.21
CA ASP A 238 -12.70 -31.85 0.11
C ASP A 238 -11.62 -32.13 -0.93
N ALA A 239 -11.43 -33.40 -1.30
CA ALA A 239 -10.48 -33.79 -2.34
C ALA A 239 -10.81 -33.16 -3.71
N GLU A 240 -12.09 -33.09 -4.09
CA GLU A 240 -12.51 -32.48 -5.34
C GLU A 240 -12.35 -30.95 -5.31
N ALA A 241 -12.67 -30.29 -4.20
CA ALA A 241 -12.47 -28.86 -4.01
C ALA A 241 -10.99 -28.48 -4.12
N THR A 242 -10.09 -29.22 -3.47
CA THR A 242 -8.63 -29.03 -3.61
C THR A 242 -8.17 -29.25 -5.05
N ARG A 243 -8.64 -30.31 -5.72
CA ARG A 243 -8.28 -30.60 -7.11
C ARG A 243 -8.69 -29.48 -8.07
N VAL A 244 -9.89 -28.92 -7.88
CA VAL A 244 -10.39 -27.79 -8.69
C VAL A 244 -9.56 -26.54 -8.42
N ALA A 245 -9.32 -26.23 -7.14
CA ALA A 245 -8.49 -25.10 -6.72
C ALA A 245 -7.08 -25.15 -7.34
N GLU A 246 -6.40 -26.29 -7.26
CA GLU A 246 -5.07 -26.49 -7.84
C GLU A 246 -5.06 -26.36 -9.37
N ARG A 247 -6.08 -26.94 -10.04
CA ARG A 247 -6.23 -26.81 -11.48
C ARG A 247 -6.39 -25.35 -11.89
N ASP A 248 -7.27 -24.62 -11.22
CA ASP A 248 -7.59 -23.24 -11.59
C ASP A 248 -6.44 -22.29 -11.25
N ALA A 249 -5.70 -22.56 -10.17
CA ALA A 249 -4.47 -21.83 -9.85
C ALA A 249 -3.36 -22.00 -10.92
N GLY A 250 -3.32 -23.14 -11.60
CA GLY A 250 -2.36 -23.43 -12.67
C GLY A 250 -2.86 -23.13 -14.09
N ALA A 251 -4.15 -22.82 -14.26
CA ALA A 251 -4.74 -22.58 -15.58
C ALA A 251 -4.25 -21.24 -16.15
N PRO A 252 -3.72 -21.18 -17.39
CA PRO A 252 -3.21 -19.94 -17.96
C PRO A 252 -4.33 -18.91 -18.15
N PHE A 253 -4.05 -17.65 -17.83
CA PHE A 253 -4.93 -16.54 -18.19
C PHE A 253 -4.86 -16.26 -19.69
N ASP A 254 -6.01 -15.92 -20.28
CA ASP A 254 -6.03 -15.24 -21.57
C ASP A 254 -5.72 -13.77 -21.33
N LEU A 255 -4.60 -13.30 -21.90
CA LEU A 255 -4.15 -11.94 -21.72
C LEU A 255 -4.69 -10.99 -22.78
N ALA A 256 -5.38 -11.47 -23.83
CA ALA A 256 -5.85 -10.64 -24.96
C ALA A 256 -7.27 -10.09 -24.77
#